data_AF-V6M9Z1-F1
#
_entry.id   AF-V6M9Z1-F1
#
_cell.length_a   1.000
_cell.length_b   1.000
_cell.length_c   1.000
_cell.angle_alpha   90.00
_cell.angle_beta   90.00
_cell.angle_gamma   90.00
#
_symmetry.space_group_name_H-M   'P 1'
#
loop_
_entity.id
_entity.type
_entity.pdbx_description
1 polymer ?
#
loop_
_entity_poly.entity_id
_entity_poly.type
_entity_poly.pdbx_seq_one_letter_code
_entity_poly.pdbx_strand_id
1 'polypeptide(L)' 'MPSKETIANKTYPLAAEFYAITAGSENPNVPKLIEWILSPQGQSLVEKTGYTPLTGS' A
#
# COMPACT_ATOMS: atom_id res chain seq x y z
N MET A 1 -0.45 11.12 -18.79
CA MET A 1 -1.87 11.19 -18.33
C MET A 1 -2.01 10.32 -17.09
N PRO A 2 -2.91 10.63 -16.14
CA PRO A 2 -3.10 9.81 -14.95
C PRO A 2 -3.51 8.38 -15.33
N SER A 3 -2.73 7.40 -14.91
CA SER A 3 -2.99 5.96 -15.02
C SER A 3 -2.36 5.24 -13.83
N LYS A 4 -2.85 4.04 -13.49
CA LYS A 4 -2.25 3.18 -12.45
C LYS A 4 -0.74 3.01 -12.63
N GLU A 5 -0.30 2.80 -13.87
CA GLU A 5 1.11 2.66 -14.24
C GLU A 5 1.90 3.95 -13.96
N THR A 6 1.40 5.11 -14.39
CA THR A 6 2.09 6.40 -14.19
C THR A 6 2.13 6.85 -12.72
N ILE A 7 1.14 6.43 -11.92
CA ILE A 7 1.09 6.64 -10.47
C ILE A 7 2.11 5.73 -9.78
N ALA A 8 2.13 4.44 -10.13
CA ALA A 8 3.05 3.46 -9.54
C ALA A 8 4.52 3.77 -9.87
N ASN A 9 4.82 4.19 -11.10
CA ASN A 9 6.19 4.52 -11.53
C ASN A 9 6.61 5.98 -11.26
N LYS A 10 5.79 6.75 -10.53
CA LYS A 10 6.04 8.14 -10.12
C LYS A 10 6.22 9.16 -11.26
N THR A 11 5.85 8.81 -12.50
CA THR A 11 5.90 9.74 -13.65
C THR A 11 4.70 10.68 -13.71
N TYR A 12 3.63 10.37 -12.96
CA TYR A 12 2.55 11.30 -12.70
C TYR A 12 2.84 12.12 -11.43
N PRO A 13 3.08 13.44 -11.53
CA PRO A 13 3.58 14.25 -10.41
C PRO A 13 2.54 14.53 -9.32
N LEU A 14 1.27 14.15 -9.53
CA LEU A 14 0.19 14.27 -8.55
C LEU A 14 -0.12 12.90 -7.93
N ALA A 15 0.91 12.20 -7.45
CA ALA A 15 0.81 10.95 -6.71
C ALA A 15 1.45 11.14 -5.32
N ALA A 16 0.79 10.65 -4.27
CA ALA A 16 1.29 10.68 -2.89
C ALA A 16 1.41 9.25 -2.36
N GLU A 17 2.48 8.98 -1.62
CA GLU A 17 2.69 7.70 -0.94
C GLU A 17 1.97 7.70 0.42
N PHE A 18 1.33 6.57 0.75
CA PHE A 18 0.72 6.34 2.06
C PHE A 18 1.56 5.34 2.84
N TYR A 19 1.83 5.65 4.12
CA TYR A 19 2.65 4.81 4.99
C TYR A 19 1.87 4.35 6.22
N ALA A 20 2.11 3.11 6.64
CA ALA A 20 1.70 2.61 7.94
C ALA A 20 2.89 2.73 8.91
N ILE A 21 2.74 3.55 9.96
CA ILE A 21 3.77 3.75 10.99
C ILE A 21 3.32 3.05 12.27
N THR A 22 4.21 2.24 12.87
CA THR A 22 3.94 1.53 14.14
C THR A 22 4.74 2.16 15.28
N ALA A 23 4.23 2.06 16.51
CA ALA A 23 4.84 2.67 17.69
C ALA A 23 6.01 1.86 18.30
N GLY A 24 6.56 0.85 17.58
CA GLY A 24 7.62 -0.01 18.10
C GLY A 24 7.19 -0.88 19.30
N SER A 25 5.93 -1.32 19.35
CA SER A 25 5.40 -2.15 20.45
C SER A 25 5.82 -3.62 20.33
N GLU A 26 5.91 -4.33 21.46
CA GLU A 26 6.10 -5.79 21.50
C GLU A 26 4.80 -6.60 21.24
N ASN A 27 3.70 -5.96 20.85
CA ASN A 27 2.45 -6.65 20.58
C ASN A 27 2.62 -7.60 19.36
N PRO A 28 2.43 -8.92 19.53
CA PRO A 28 2.68 -9.90 18.47
C PRO A 28 1.68 -9.81 17.30
N ASN A 29 0.62 -9.00 17.41
CA ASN A 29 -0.33 -8.79 16.33
C ASN A 29 0.08 -7.66 15.38
N VAL A 30 1.03 -6.80 15.76
CA VAL A 30 1.58 -5.76 14.87
C VAL A 30 2.17 -6.37 13.60
N PRO A 31 3.11 -7.34 13.66
CA PRO A 31 3.65 -7.95 12.44
C PRO A 31 2.57 -8.65 11.61
N LYS A 32 1.61 -9.32 12.25
CA LYS A 32 0.49 -9.98 11.55
C LYS A 32 -0.38 -9.00 10.76
N LEU A 33 -0.64 -7.82 11.33
CA LEU A 33 -1.41 -6.78 10.67
C LEU A 33 -0.64 -6.22 9.46
N ILE A 34 0.66 -5.95 9.62
CA ILE A 34 1.50 -5.46 8.51
C ILE A 34 1.57 -6.50 7.39
N GLU A 35 1.78 -7.78 7.73
CA GLU A 35 1.79 -8.88 6.77
C GLU A 35 0.46 -8.98 6.01
N TRP A 36 -0.67 -8.87 6.72
CA TRP A 36 -1.99 -8.89 6.11
C TRP A 36 -2.21 -7.70 5.16
N ILE A 37 -1.80 -6.48 5.54
CA ILE A 37 -1.89 -5.28 4.68
C ILE A 37 -1.10 -5.50 3.37
N LEU A 38 0.09 -6.12 3.46
CA LEU A 38 0.96 -6.40 2.31
C LEU A 38 0.53 -7.62 1.49
N SER A 39 -0.36 -8.47 2.03
CA SER A 39 -0.84 -9.68 1.36
C SER A 39 -1.68 -9.38 0.10
N PRO A 40 -1.92 -10.38 -0.78
CA PRO A 40 -2.82 -10.22 -1.93
C PRO A 40 -4.23 -9.77 -1.54
N GLN A 41 -4.73 -10.20 -0.37
CA GLN A 41 -6.02 -9.78 0.13
C GLN A 41 -6.02 -8.29 0.49
N GLY A 42 -5.01 -7.84 1.24
CA GLY A 42 -4.83 -6.44 1.63
C GLY A 42 -4.73 -5.53 0.40
N GLN A 43 -3.90 -5.92 -0.58
CA GLN A 43 -3.74 -5.16 -1.82
C GLN A 43 -5.02 -5.15 -2.68
N SER A 44 -5.80 -6.22 -2.71
CA SER A 44 -7.11 -6.24 -3.38
C SER A 44 -8.10 -5.23 -2.77
N LEU A 45 -8.06 -5.04 -1.44
CA LEU A 45 -8.88 -4.03 -0.76
C LEU A 45 -8.42 -2.61 -1.09
N VAL A 46 -7.11 -2.36 -1.17
CA VAL A 46 -6.55 -1.07 -1.61
C VAL A 46 -7.09 -0.70 -3.01
N GLU A 47 -7.07 -1.65 -3.94
CA GLU A 47 -7.60 -1.42 -5.29
C GLU A 47 -9.11 -1.16 -5.30
N LYS A 48 -9.89 -1.95 -4.56
CA LYS A 48 -11.36 -1.81 -4.48
C LYS A 48 -11.81 -0.51 -3.83
N THR A 49 -10.95 0.13 -3.04
CA THR A 49 -11.22 1.41 -2.39
C THR A 49 -10.78 2.62 -3.23
N GLY A 50 -10.29 2.40 -4.46
CA GLY A 50 -9.91 3.46 -5.40
C GLY A 50 -8.45 3.92 -5.29
N TYR A 51 -7.65 3.26 -4.45
CA TYR A 51 -6.21 3.51 -4.35
C TYR A 51 -5.42 2.60 -5.31
N THR A 52 -4.16 2.97 -5.55
CA THR A 52 -3.25 2.14 -6.34
C THR A 52 -2.54 1.15 -5.42
N PRO A 53 -2.67 -0.18 -5.62
CA PRO A 53 -1.98 -1.17 -4.81
C PRO A 53 -0.47 -1.15 -5.08
N LEU A 54 0.30 -1.70 -4.15
CA LEU A 54 1.73 -1.94 -4.33
C LEU A 54 1.90 -3.02 -5.41
N THR A 55 2.55 -2.67 -6.51
CA THR A 55 3.07 -3.65 -7.47
C THR A 55 4.38 -4.19 -6.90
N GLY A 56 4.41 -5.46 -6.51
CA GLY A 56 5.63 -6.10 -6.02
C GLY A 56 6.78 -5.99 -7.02
N SER A 57 7.99 -5.76 -6.49
CA SER A 57 9.27 -5.74 -7.19
C SER A 57 9.53 -6.99 -8.02
#